data_AF-A0A2Z6ITX5-F1
#
_entry.id   AF-A0A2Z6ITX5-F1
#
_cell.length_a   1.000
_cell.length_b   1.000
_cell.length_c   1.000
_cell.angle_alpha   90.00
_cell.angle_beta   90.00
_cell.angle_gamma   90.00
#
_symmetry.space_group_name_H-M   'P 1'
#
loop_
_entity.id
_entity.type
_entity.pdbx_description
1 polymer ?
#
loop_
_entity_poly.entity_id
_entity_poly.type
_entity_poly.pdbx_seq_one_letter_code
_entity_poly.pdbx_strand_id
1 'polypeptide(L)' 'MHIIGPGQELEDLYGDFARVREIEESGALLVRPDNIICWRAMQWEKSASDPLRAALARALCAH' A
#
# COMPACT_ATOMS: atom_id res chain seq x y z
N MET A 1 -5.64 6.24 5.34
CA MET A 1 -4.30 5.63 5.24
C MET A 1 -4.13 4.76 6.46
N HIS A 2 -3.83 3.48 6.29
CA HIS A 2 -3.61 2.56 7.41
C HIS A 2 -2.11 2.25 7.50
N ILE A 3 -1.59 2.22 8.72
CA ILE A 3 -0.23 1.76 9.02
C ILE A 3 -0.40 0.45 9.76
N ILE A 4 0.27 -0.60 9.28
CA ILE A 4 0.18 -1.94 9.85
C ILE A 4 1.51 -2.26 10.51
N GLY A 5 1.50 -2.50 11.83
CA GLY A 5 2.70 -2.82 12.58
C GLY A 5 2.55 -2.63 14.10
N PRO A 6 3.58 -2.95 14.89
CA PRO A 6 3.54 -2.88 16.35
C PRO A 6 3.16 -1.49 16.86
N GLY A 7 2.22 -1.43 17.82
CA GLY A 7 1.76 -0.18 18.42
C GLY A 7 0.92 0.72 17.50
N GLN A 8 0.47 0.21 16.35
CA GLN A 8 -0.48 0.90 15.47
C GLN A 8 -1.91 0.43 15.73
N GLU A 9 -2.89 1.13 15.17
CA GLU A 9 -4.30 0.71 15.20
C GLU A 9 -4.51 -0.67 14.56
N LEU A 10 -3.76 -0.95 13.49
CA LEU A 10 -3.70 -2.26 12.86
C LEU A 10 -2.39 -2.94 13.22
N GLU A 11 -2.43 -3.88 14.16
CA GLU A 11 -1.29 -4.71 14.48
C GLU A 11 -1.25 -5.99 13.64
N ASP A 12 -0.07 -6.32 13.11
CA ASP A 12 0.20 -7.60 12.46
C ASP A 12 0.66 -8.65 13.49
N LEU A 13 -0.21 -8.98 14.44
CA LEU A 13 0.10 -9.83 15.60
C LEU A 13 0.69 -11.19 15.23
N TYR A 14 0.28 -11.76 14.09
CA TYR A 14 0.69 -13.08 13.63
C TYR A 14 1.69 -13.03 12.47
N GLY A 15 2.07 -11.85 12.01
CA GLY A 15 2.95 -11.69 10.84
C GLY A 15 2.31 -12.13 9.53
N ASP A 16 0.98 -12.27 9.50
CA ASP A 16 0.25 -12.73 8.32
C ASP A 16 0.33 -11.69 7.20
N PHE A 17 0.20 -10.42 7.55
CA PHE A 17 0.32 -9.33 6.58
C PHE A 17 1.75 -9.26 6.05
N ALA A 18 2.76 -9.27 6.93
CA ALA A 18 4.17 -9.28 6.53
C ALA A 18 4.51 -10.44 5.58
N ARG A 19 3.87 -11.61 5.77
CA ARG A 19 4.09 -12.80 4.93
C ARG A 19 3.51 -12.68 3.52
N VAL A 20 2.36 -12.00 3.35
CA VAL A 20 1.62 -11.99 2.07
C VAL A 20 1.65 -10.67 1.31
N ARG A 21 2.13 -9.58 1.92
CA ARG A 21 2.08 -8.23 1.32
C ARG A 21 2.95 -8.03 0.09
N GLU A 22 3.97 -8.87 -0.11
CA GLU A 22 4.89 -8.84 -1.26
C GLU A 22 5.57 -7.47 -1.48
N ILE A 23 5.79 -6.72 -0.40
CA ILE A 23 6.51 -5.44 -0.33
C ILE A 23 7.37 -5.41 0.94
N GLU A 24 8.33 -4.50 1.00
CA GLU A 24 9.14 -4.28 2.20
C GLU A 24 8.35 -3.56 3.31
N GLU A 25 8.97 -3.41 4.48
CA GLU A 25 8.35 -2.76 5.64
C GLU A 25 7.89 -1.34 5.37
N SER A 26 8.69 -0.61 4.61
CA SER A 26 8.44 0.79 4.24
C SER A 26 7.58 0.95 2.99
N GLY A 27 7.19 -0.15 2.34
CA GLY A 27 6.39 -0.13 1.10
C GLY A 27 4.95 0.29 1.32
N ALA A 28 4.20 0.39 0.22
CA ALA A 28 2.78 0.74 0.26
C ALA A 28 1.96 0.01 -0.81
N LEU A 29 0.70 -0.28 -0.47
CA LEU A 29 -0.30 -0.82 -1.39
C LEU A 29 -1.43 0.20 -1.58
N LEU A 30 -1.82 0.46 -2.83
CA LEU A 30 -3.04 1.18 -3.15
C LEU A 30 -4.13 0.18 -3.52
N VAL A 31 -5.17 0.13 -2.70
CA VAL A 31 -6.28 -0.82 -2.84
C VAL A 31 -7.54 -0.06 -3.22
N ARG A 32 -8.26 -0.55 -4.23
CA ARG A 32 -9.55 -0.02 -4.67
C ARG A 32 -10.67 -0.42 -3.69
N PRO A 33 -11.83 0.26 -3.71
CA PRO A 33 -12.97 -0.11 -2.88
C PRO A 33 -13.51 -1.54 -3.09
N ASP A 34 -13.20 -2.16 -4.24
CA ASP A 34 -13.54 -3.55 -4.57
C ASP A 34 -12.45 -4.58 -4.15
N ASN A 35 -11.52 -4.16 -3.29
CA ASN A 35 -10.42 -4.98 -2.74
C ASN A 35 -9.34 -5.41 -3.75
N ILE A 36 -9.27 -4.77 -4.91
CA ILE A 36 -8.20 -5.01 -5.88
C ILE A 36 -7.02 -4.08 -5.61
N ILE A 37 -5.81 -4.63 -5.53
CA ILE A 37 -4.57 -3.85 -5.48
C ILE A 37 -4.33 -3.24 -6.87
N CYS A 38 -4.45 -1.93 -7.00
CA CYS A 38 -4.25 -1.24 -8.28
C CYS A 38 -2.83 -0.66 -8.44
N TRP A 39 -2.05 -0.59 -7.37
CA TRP A 39 -0.64 -0.19 -7.41
C TRP A 39 0.12 -0.64 -6.15
N ARG A 40 1.44 -0.83 -6.30
CA ARG A 40 2.37 -1.20 -5.23
C ARG A 40 3.63 -0.34 -5.31
N ALA A 41 4.14 0.10 -4.17
CA ALA A 41 5.51 0.57 -3.99
C ALA A 41 6.27 -0.43 -3.12
N MET A 42 7.44 -0.88 -3.62
CA MET A 42 8.24 -1.90 -2.93
C MET A 42 8.79 -1.41 -1.59
N GLN A 43 9.18 -0.14 -1.52
CA GLN A 43 9.77 0.51 -0.36
C GLN A 43 9.45 2.01 -0.38
N TRP A 44 9.77 2.71 0.70
CA TRP A 44 9.70 4.16 0.74
C TRP A 44 10.83 4.80 -0.08
N GLU A 45 10.48 5.77 -0.91
CA GLU A 45 11.43 6.58 -1.67
C GLU A 45 11.02 8.06 -1.62
N LYS A 46 12.00 8.96 -1.67
CA LYS A 46 11.75 10.42 -1.60
C LYS A 46 10.84 10.92 -2.73
N SER A 47 10.90 10.28 -3.90
CA SER A 47 10.09 10.59 -5.08
C SER A 47 8.77 9.80 -5.14
N ALA A 48 8.43 8.98 -4.14
CA ALA A 48 7.28 8.07 -4.19
C ALA A 48 5.91 8.76 -4.33
N SER A 49 5.83 10.07 -4.06
CA SER A 49 4.60 10.85 -4.22
C SER A 49 4.12 10.94 -5.67
N ASP A 50 5.03 11.04 -6.62
CA ASP A 50 4.71 11.18 -8.04
C ASP A 50 4.08 9.91 -8.64
N PRO A 51 4.68 8.71 -8.47
CA PRO A 51 4.07 7.48 -8.95
C PRO A 51 2.76 7.16 -8.22
N LEU A 52 2.62 7.50 -6.94
CA LEU A 52 1.36 7.34 -6.21
C LEU A 52 0.24 8.20 -6.82
N ARG A 53 0.52 9.48 -7.13
CA ARG A 53 -0.45 10.38 -7.77
C ARG A 53 -0.85 9.88 -9.16
N ALA A 54 0.11 9.41 -9.95
CA ALA A 54 -0.16 8.83 -11.26
C ALA A 54 -1.01 7.56 -11.16
N ALA A 55 -0.73 6.68 -10.20
CA ALA A 55 -1.52 5.48 -9.94
C ALA A 55 -2.96 5.81 -9.52
N LEU A 56 -3.13 6.79 -8.63
CA LEU A 56 -4.44 7.25 -8.20
C LEU A 56 -5.25 7.83 -9.38
N ALA A 57 -4.63 8.67 -10.21
CA ALA A 57 -5.28 9.21 -11.40
C ALA A 57 -5.75 8.10 -12.36
N ARG A 58 -4.90 7.08 -12.60
CA ARG A 58 -5.28 5.91 -13.41
C ARG A 58 -6.42 5.10 -12.81
N ALA A 59 -6.44 4.94 -11.49
CA ALA A 59 -7.50 4.22 -10.79
C ALA A 59 -8.85 4.95 -10.86
N LEU A 60 -8.84 6.29 -10.87
CA LEU A 60 -10.04 7.13 -10.94
C LEU A 60 -10.54 7.34 -12.37
N CYS A 61 -9.65 7.40 -13.37
CA CYS A 61 -10.01 7.57 -14.77
C CYS A 61 -10.45 6.27 -15.47
N ALA A 62 -10.40 5.13 -14.79
CA ALA A 62 -11.03 3.91 -15.26
C ALA A 62 -12.56 4.01 -15.07
N HIS A 63 -13.22 4.63 -16.04
CA HIS A 63 -14.66 4.59 -16.26
C HIS A 63 -14.93 4.27 -17.73
#